data_AF-A0A2E5XAA1-F1
#
_entry.id   AF-A0A2E5XAA1-F1
#
_cell.length_a   1.000
_cell.length_b   1.000
_cell.length_c   1.000
_cell.angle_alpha   90.00
_cell.angle_beta   90.00
_cell.angle_gamma   90.00
#
_symmetry.space_group_name_H-M   'P 1'
#
loop_
_entity.id
_entity.type
_entity.pdbx_description
1 polymer ?
#
loop_
_entity_poly.entity_id
_entity_poly.type
_entity_poly.pdbx_seq_one_letter_code
_entity_poly.pdbx_strand_id
1 'polypeptide(L)'
;MAKSTFSGPVKSLAGFISAGNANVVSLTADTTLTVAAHAGKILTTNDADGKFTLPSIVATAPDRNDDPNQLNNLGASFFFVVETAATDMDILTDGTDKFVGGLYTGKDDASGKVFISGATNDVITMNGSTKGGLAGSIVKVTAIAAAKYAVEGIILGSGTIATPFADA
;
A
#
# COMPACT_ATOMS: atom_id res chain seq x y z
N MET A 1 10.35 -12.44 -17.38
CA MET A 1 9.65 -12.10 -18.64
C MET A 1 9.95 -10.64 -18.96
N ALA A 2 10.18 -10.29 -20.23
CA ALA A 2 10.51 -8.91 -20.60
C ALA A 2 9.35 -7.95 -20.27
N LYS A 3 9.67 -6.77 -19.74
CA LYS A 3 8.70 -5.70 -19.49
C LYS A 3 8.35 -5.05 -20.84
N SER A 4 7.06 -4.84 -21.11
CA SER A 4 6.60 -4.01 -22.22
C SER A 4 6.28 -2.62 -21.70
N THR A 5 6.91 -1.58 -22.27
CA THR A 5 6.70 -0.18 -21.88
C THR A 5 6.06 0.58 -23.03
N PHE A 6 4.98 1.30 -22.75
CA PHE A 6 4.37 2.26 -23.67
C PHE A 6 4.72 3.67 -23.19
N SER A 7 5.46 4.41 -24.01
CA SER A 7 5.90 5.79 -23.72
C SER A 7 4.94 6.85 -24.29
N GLY A 8 4.03 6.45 -25.17
CA GLY A 8 2.94 7.29 -25.70
C GLY A 8 1.55 6.91 -25.17
N PRO A 9 0.51 7.67 -25.55
CA PRO A 9 -0.88 7.40 -25.14
C PRO A 9 -1.36 6.02 -25.56
N VAL A 10 -2.11 5.35 -24.67
CA VAL A 10 -2.80 4.09 -24.96
C VAL A 10 -4.31 4.36 -25.00
N LYS A 11 -4.95 4.11 -26.15
CA LYS A 11 -6.40 4.19 -26.30
C LYS A 11 -7.00 2.78 -26.38
N SER A 12 -7.66 2.33 -25.33
CA SER A 12 -8.52 1.14 -25.39
C SER A 12 -9.98 1.55 -25.54
N LEU A 13 -10.63 1.04 -26.58
CA LEU A 13 -12.06 1.28 -26.85
C LEU A 13 -12.99 0.34 -26.07
N ALA A 14 -12.44 -0.71 -25.46
CA ALA A 14 -13.19 -1.75 -24.76
C ALA A 14 -12.64 -2.06 -23.35
N GLY A 15 -11.76 -1.19 -22.82
CA GLY A 15 -11.16 -1.33 -21.50
C GLY A 15 -9.85 -2.13 -21.46
N PHE A 16 -9.29 -2.26 -20.28
CA PHE A 16 -8.09 -3.07 -20.01
C PHE A 16 -8.45 -4.14 -18.98
N ILE A 17 -8.05 -5.39 -19.23
CA ILE A 17 -8.28 -6.49 -18.30
C ILE A 17 -7.01 -6.68 -17.47
N SER A 18 -7.05 -6.27 -16.20
CA SER A 18 -6.00 -6.56 -15.22
C SER A 18 -6.43 -7.75 -14.33
N ALA A 19 -6.36 -8.96 -14.88
CA ALA A 19 -6.75 -10.19 -14.19
C ALA A 19 -5.78 -11.35 -14.48
N GLY A 20 -5.72 -12.35 -13.59
CA GLY A 20 -4.85 -13.52 -13.71
C GLY A 20 -4.00 -13.76 -12.46
N ASN A 21 -3.44 -14.97 -12.32
CA ASN A 21 -2.71 -15.39 -11.12
C ASN A 21 -1.58 -14.42 -10.73
N ALA A 22 -0.82 -13.93 -11.71
CA ALA A 22 0.29 -13.01 -11.46
C ALA A 22 -0.15 -11.56 -11.16
N ASN A 23 -1.44 -11.24 -11.19
CA ASN A 23 -1.98 -9.95 -10.72
C ASN A 23 -2.31 -9.96 -9.23
N VAL A 24 -2.17 -11.11 -8.58
CA VAL A 24 -2.22 -11.26 -7.13
C VAL A 24 -0.85 -11.75 -6.66
N VAL A 25 -0.29 -11.12 -5.63
CA VAL A 25 0.95 -11.53 -4.99
C VAL A 25 0.63 -11.81 -3.53
N SER A 26 0.79 -13.06 -3.10
CA SER A 26 0.66 -13.43 -1.70
C SER A 26 1.97 -13.13 -0.98
N LEU A 27 1.90 -12.29 0.04
CA LEU A 27 3.01 -11.92 0.91
C LEU A 27 2.96 -12.80 2.16
N THR A 28 3.85 -13.79 2.24
CA THR A 28 3.84 -14.85 3.27
C THR A 28 4.98 -14.72 4.28
N ALA A 29 5.74 -13.63 4.20
CA ALA A 29 6.87 -13.29 5.06
C ALA A 29 7.19 -11.80 4.88
N ASP A 30 8.02 -11.24 5.76
CA ASP A 30 8.64 -9.92 5.58
C ASP A 30 9.15 -9.73 4.14
N THR A 31 8.72 -8.65 3.50
CA THR A 31 9.00 -8.42 2.08
C THR A 31 9.27 -6.95 1.80
N THR A 32 10.42 -6.68 1.18
CA THR A 32 10.69 -5.39 0.54
C THR A 32 10.05 -5.34 -0.85
N LEU A 33 9.09 -4.46 -1.00
CA LEU A 33 8.33 -4.28 -2.23
C LEU A 33 9.11 -3.46 -3.25
N THR A 34 8.81 -3.73 -4.51
CA THR A 34 9.35 -2.99 -5.66
C THR A 34 8.22 -2.62 -6.60
N VAL A 35 8.36 -1.48 -7.28
CA VAL A 35 7.38 -1.02 -8.28
C VAL A 35 7.17 -2.10 -9.34
N ALA A 36 8.25 -2.69 -9.84
CA ALA A 36 8.20 -3.66 -10.93
C ALA A 36 7.43 -4.95 -10.60
N ALA A 37 7.55 -5.44 -9.36
CA ALA A 37 6.93 -6.71 -8.98
C ALA A 37 5.57 -6.55 -8.31
N HIS A 38 5.24 -5.37 -7.75
CA HIS A 38 4.10 -5.22 -6.84
C HIS A 38 3.14 -4.06 -7.18
N ALA A 39 3.61 -2.99 -7.83
CA ALA A 39 2.74 -1.85 -8.09
C ALA A 39 1.59 -2.22 -9.06
N GLY A 40 0.38 -1.76 -8.77
CA GLY A 40 -0.83 -2.04 -9.56
C GLY A 40 -1.41 -3.44 -9.36
N LYS A 41 -0.78 -4.30 -8.54
CA LYS A 41 -1.26 -5.65 -8.20
C LYS A 41 -2.00 -5.66 -6.87
N ILE A 42 -2.79 -6.72 -6.66
CA ILE A 42 -3.33 -7.05 -5.35
C ILE A 42 -2.24 -7.76 -4.55
N LEU A 43 -1.95 -7.26 -3.36
CA LEU A 43 -0.99 -7.83 -2.43
C LEU A 43 -1.79 -8.45 -1.28
N THR A 44 -1.97 -9.77 -1.28
CA THR A 44 -2.64 -10.42 -0.15
C THR A 44 -1.64 -10.64 0.97
N THR A 45 -1.93 -10.10 2.15
CA THR A 45 -1.07 -10.30 3.31
C THR A 45 -1.50 -11.58 4.01
N ASN A 46 -0.65 -12.60 3.87
CA ASN A 46 -0.88 -13.94 4.38
C ASN A 46 0.14 -14.30 5.47
N ASP A 47 0.66 -13.26 6.12
CA ASP A 47 1.56 -13.34 7.25
C ASP A 47 1.02 -12.43 8.34
N ALA A 48 0.76 -12.98 9.52
CA ALA A 48 0.02 -12.30 10.58
C ALA A 48 0.84 -11.19 11.25
N ASP A 49 2.16 -11.27 11.18
CA ASP A 49 3.13 -10.32 11.74
C ASP A 49 4.10 -9.79 10.67
N GLY A 50 3.80 -10.03 9.40
CA GLY A 50 4.63 -9.65 8.27
C GLY A 50 4.89 -8.16 8.18
N LYS A 51 6.12 -7.82 7.84
CA LYS A 51 6.62 -6.45 7.64
C LYS A 51 6.80 -6.18 6.15
N PHE A 52 5.96 -5.33 5.59
CA PHE A 52 5.94 -5.03 4.15
C PHE A 52 6.48 -3.64 3.86
N THR A 53 7.74 -3.57 3.40
CA THR A 53 8.44 -2.31 3.13
C THR A 53 8.13 -1.79 1.75
N LEU A 54 7.53 -0.60 1.67
CA LEU A 54 7.36 0.14 0.42
C LEU A 54 8.72 0.57 -0.13
N PRO A 55 8.90 0.64 -1.47
CA PRO A 55 10.13 1.15 -2.04
C PRO A 55 10.30 2.65 -1.72
N SER A 56 11.54 3.13 -1.67
CA SER A 56 11.82 4.57 -1.55
C SER A 56 11.23 5.37 -2.72
N ILE A 57 10.63 6.53 -2.44
CA ILE A 57 10.12 7.42 -3.48
C ILE A 57 11.28 8.12 -4.20
N VAL A 58 11.30 7.95 -5.52
CA VAL A 58 12.15 8.73 -6.43
C VAL A 58 11.26 9.74 -7.15
N ALA A 59 11.33 10.99 -6.72
CA ALA A 59 10.56 12.10 -7.30
C ALA A 59 11.38 12.98 -8.27
N THR A 60 12.64 12.62 -8.52
CA THR A 60 13.51 13.35 -9.44
C THR A 60 12.92 13.36 -10.85
N ALA A 61 12.77 14.54 -11.44
CA ALA A 61 12.31 14.67 -12.82
C ALA A 61 13.36 14.07 -13.77
N PRO A 62 12.97 13.24 -14.75
CA PRO A 62 13.88 12.80 -15.80
C PRO A 62 14.17 13.93 -16.80
N ASP A 63 15.24 13.80 -17.58
CA ASP A 63 15.54 14.73 -18.69
C ASP A 63 14.42 14.77 -19.72
N ARG A 64 13.73 13.63 -19.90
CA ARG A 64 12.55 13.48 -20.75
C ARG A 64 11.49 12.66 -20.04
N ASN A 65 10.27 13.18 -20.02
CA ASN A 65 9.12 12.51 -19.39
C ASN A 65 8.76 11.16 -20.02
N ASP A 66 9.18 10.93 -21.27
CA ASP A 66 8.85 9.77 -22.09
C ASP A 66 9.97 8.71 -22.10
N ASP A 67 11.03 8.89 -21.30
CA ASP A 67 12.13 7.93 -21.17
C ASP A 67 11.66 6.64 -20.47
N PRO A 68 11.75 5.47 -21.13
CA PRO A 68 11.34 4.19 -20.54
C PRO A 68 12.25 3.69 -19.41
N ASN A 69 13.43 4.29 -19.22
CA ASN A 69 14.40 3.91 -18.19
C ASN A 69 14.43 4.87 -16.99
N GLN A 70 13.52 5.85 -16.92
CA GLN A 70 13.46 6.75 -15.78
C GLN A 70 13.25 5.99 -14.46
N LEU A 71 13.86 6.49 -13.39
CA LEU A 71 13.71 5.92 -12.05
C LEU A 71 12.55 6.53 -11.26
N ASN A 72 11.94 7.60 -11.77
CA ASN A 72 10.83 8.26 -11.11
C ASN A 72 9.66 7.28 -10.94
N ASN A 73 9.17 7.16 -9.71
CA ASN A 73 8.12 6.21 -9.35
C ASN A 73 6.86 6.87 -8.79
N LEU A 74 6.69 8.18 -9.00
CA LEU A 74 5.45 8.87 -8.67
C LEU A 74 4.26 8.23 -9.42
N GLY A 75 3.14 8.10 -8.72
CA GLY A 75 1.94 7.41 -9.21
C GLY A 75 1.92 5.90 -8.95
N ALA A 76 3.05 5.28 -8.54
CA ALA A 76 3.05 3.87 -8.16
C ALA A 76 2.10 3.62 -6.97
N SER A 77 1.15 2.70 -7.16
CA SER A 77 0.12 2.34 -6.17
C SER A 77 0.26 0.88 -5.73
N PHE A 78 0.14 0.62 -4.44
CA PHE A 78 0.20 -0.71 -3.82
C PHE A 78 -1.12 -0.98 -3.10
N PHE A 79 -1.74 -2.13 -3.37
CA PHE A 79 -3.08 -2.48 -2.88
C PHE A 79 -2.99 -3.70 -1.97
N PHE A 80 -3.01 -3.47 -0.67
CA PHE A 80 -2.96 -4.53 0.34
C PHE A 80 -4.36 -5.01 0.67
N VAL A 81 -4.52 -6.33 0.75
CA VAL A 81 -5.73 -7.00 1.24
C VAL A 81 -5.31 -7.98 2.32
N VAL A 82 -5.85 -7.82 3.51
CA VAL A 82 -5.54 -8.73 4.62
C VAL A 82 -6.26 -10.05 4.41
N GLU A 83 -5.51 -11.13 4.25
CA GLU A 83 -6.03 -12.49 4.07
C GLU A 83 -5.94 -13.27 5.39
N THR A 84 -4.78 -13.24 6.04
CA THR A 84 -4.58 -13.74 7.40
C THR A 84 -4.70 -12.59 8.39
N ALA A 85 -5.55 -12.76 9.42
CA ALA A 85 -5.78 -11.71 10.41
C ALA A 85 -4.47 -11.29 11.10
N ALA A 86 -4.21 -9.98 11.10
CA ALA A 86 -3.01 -9.39 11.64
C ALA A 86 -2.94 -9.51 13.17
N THR A 87 -1.78 -9.89 13.67
CA THR A 87 -1.41 -9.86 15.08
C THR A 87 -0.45 -8.70 15.37
N ASP A 88 0.46 -8.42 14.44
CA ASP A 88 1.41 -7.29 14.45
C ASP A 88 1.92 -7.02 13.03
N MET A 89 1.01 -6.87 12.07
CA MET A 89 1.37 -6.72 10.66
C MET A 89 1.67 -5.26 10.33
N ASP A 90 2.77 -4.98 9.64
CA ASP A 90 3.14 -3.61 9.29
C ASP A 90 3.17 -3.38 7.77
N ILE A 91 2.63 -2.25 7.36
CA ILE A 91 3.00 -1.61 6.10
C ILE A 91 3.90 -0.44 6.45
N LEU A 92 5.15 -0.49 6.04
CA LEU A 92 6.18 0.47 6.44
C LEU A 92 6.86 1.10 5.23
N THR A 93 7.30 2.34 5.39
CA THR A 93 8.13 3.02 4.39
C THR A 93 9.62 2.74 4.62
N ASP A 94 10.50 3.42 3.90
CA ASP A 94 11.95 3.35 4.07
C ASP A 94 12.47 4.21 5.25
N GLY A 95 11.57 4.80 6.05
CA GLY A 95 11.89 5.70 7.15
C GLY A 95 12.20 7.14 6.73
N THR A 96 12.40 7.42 5.44
CA THR A 96 12.50 8.78 4.90
C THR A 96 11.14 9.26 4.41
N ASP A 97 10.43 8.41 3.66
CA ASP A 97 9.09 8.68 3.21
C ASP A 97 8.09 8.67 4.39
N LYS A 98 6.98 9.39 4.22
CA LYS A 98 5.96 9.58 5.25
C LYS A 98 4.57 9.39 4.68
N PHE A 99 3.65 8.98 5.52
CA PHE A 99 2.25 8.85 5.16
C PHE A 99 1.54 10.20 5.18
N VAL A 100 0.62 10.38 4.24
CA VAL A 100 -0.35 11.46 4.22
C VAL A 100 -1.72 10.89 3.87
N GLY A 101 -2.78 11.36 4.53
CA GLY A 101 -4.12 10.78 4.40
C GLY A 101 -4.50 9.96 5.62
N GLY A 102 -5.35 8.95 5.45
CA GLY A 102 -5.98 8.30 6.59
C GLY A 102 -6.70 7.00 6.27
N LEU A 103 -7.02 6.26 7.32
CA LEU A 103 -7.74 4.99 7.26
C LEU A 103 -9.00 5.07 8.11
N TYR A 104 -10.09 4.50 7.61
CA TYR A 104 -11.25 4.20 8.45
C TYR A 104 -11.06 2.84 9.10
N THR A 105 -11.16 2.76 10.42
CA THR A 105 -11.21 1.49 11.14
C THR A 105 -12.63 1.20 11.57
N GLY A 106 -13.27 0.23 10.90
CA GLY A 106 -14.64 -0.19 11.14
C GLY A 106 -14.76 -1.41 12.05
N LYS A 107 -15.91 -1.52 12.71
CA LYS A 107 -16.34 -2.68 13.48
C LYS A 107 -17.70 -3.18 13.00
N ASP A 108 -18.05 -4.41 13.33
CA ASP A 108 -19.31 -5.08 12.98
C ASP A 108 -20.50 -4.67 13.86
N ASP A 109 -20.32 -3.68 14.75
CA ASP A 109 -21.32 -3.13 15.65
C ASP A 109 -21.79 -1.71 15.23
N ALA A 110 -21.62 -1.37 13.94
CA ALA A 110 -21.91 -0.05 13.38
C ALA A 110 -21.12 1.11 14.01
N SER A 111 -19.96 0.83 14.59
CA SER A 111 -19.02 1.84 15.09
C SER A 111 -17.67 1.80 14.35
N GLY A 112 -16.88 2.85 14.53
CA GLY A 112 -15.58 3.00 13.89
C GLY A 112 -15.03 4.41 14.01
N LYS A 113 -13.79 4.61 13.56
CA LYS A 113 -13.10 5.89 13.60
C LYS A 113 -12.27 6.09 12.35
N VAL A 114 -12.18 7.33 11.88
CA VAL A 114 -11.17 7.73 10.89
C VAL A 114 -9.91 8.14 11.65
N PHE A 115 -8.77 7.59 11.27
CA PHE A 115 -7.46 8.02 11.72
C PHE A 115 -6.74 8.72 10.58
N ILE A 116 -6.12 9.85 10.89
CA ILE A 116 -5.32 10.62 9.95
C ILE A 116 -3.86 10.45 10.36
N SER A 117 -3.01 10.15 9.39
CA SER A 117 -1.56 10.07 9.60
C SER A 117 -0.99 11.39 10.12
N GLY A 118 -0.08 11.30 11.08
CA GLY A 118 0.79 12.39 11.47
C GLY A 118 1.92 12.61 10.46
N ALA A 119 2.54 13.79 10.50
CA ALA A 119 3.59 14.16 9.55
C ALA A 119 4.86 13.29 9.65
N THR A 120 5.09 12.62 10.78
CA THR A 120 6.25 11.75 11.02
C THR A 120 5.97 10.28 10.75
N ASN A 121 4.70 9.89 10.60
CA ASN A 121 4.33 8.48 10.56
C ASN A 121 4.82 7.83 9.28
N ASP A 122 5.55 6.72 9.45
CA ASP A 122 6.11 5.87 8.42
C ASP A 122 5.74 4.40 8.59
N VAL A 123 4.95 4.07 9.61
CA VAL A 123 4.43 2.72 9.85
C VAL A 123 2.91 2.75 10.00
N ILE A 124 2.24 1.78 9.37
CA ILE A 124 0.85 1.40 9.63
C ILE A 124 0.91 0.02 10.28
N THR A 125 0.76 -0.02 11.60
CA THR A 125 0.71 -1.26 12.38
C THR A 125 -0.72 -1.71 12.57
N MET A 126 -1.01 -2.94 12.16
CA MET A 126 -2.32 -3.57 12.26
C MET A 126 -2.29 -4.73 13.25
N ASN A 127 -3.30 -4.74 14.11
CA ASN A 127 -3.69 -5.89 14.91
C ASN A 127 -5.22 -5.97 14.91
N GLY A 128 -5.77 -7.15 14.60
CA GLY A 128 -7.21 -7.33 14.36
C GLY A 128 -8.13 -6.96 15.53
N SER A 129 -7.57 -6.65 16.70
CA SER A 129 -8.29 -6.08 17.83
C SER A 129 -8.39 -4.56 17.76
N THR A 130 -7.32 -3.85 18.11
CA THR A 130 -7.33 -2.40 18.40
C THR A 130 -6.92 -1.53 17.22
N LYS A 131 -6.04 -2.01 16.34
CA LYS A 131 -5.50 -1.21 15.21
C LYS A 131 -6.01 -1.66 13.84
N GLY A 132 -7.04 -2.51 13.82
CA GLY A 132 -7.58 -3.08 12.57
C GLY A 132 -6.67 -4.16 11.97
N GLY A 133 -7.09 -4.76 10.87
CA GLY A 133 -6.35 -5.86 10.23
C GLY A 133 -6.96 -7.24 10.45
N LEU A 134 -8.26 -7.34 10.74
CA LEU A 134 -8.98 -8.58 10.49
C LEU A 134 -9.00 -8.88 8.98
N ALA A 135 -9.16 -10.15 8.62
CA ALA A 135 -9.27 -10.58 7.23
C ALA A 135 -10.35 -9.78 6.48
N GLY A 136 -10.04 -9.33 5.26
CA GLY A 136 -10.85 -8.43 4.46
C GLY A 136 -10.53 -6.94 4.64
N SER A 137 -9.62 -6.57 5.55
CA SER A 137 -9.10 -5.19 5.63
C SER A 137 -8.36 -4.82 4.35
N ILE A 138 -8.53 -3.58 3.88
CA ILE A 138 -7.92 -3.08 2.65
C ILE A 138 -7.18 -1.76 2.89
N VAL A 139 -5.98 -1.65 2.33
CA VAL A 139 -5.17 -0.43 2.37
C VAL A 139 -4.58 -0.22 0.98
N LYS A 140 -4.70 1.00 0.47
CA LYS A 140 -4.01 1.43 -0.74
C LYS A 140 -3.04 2.54 -0.39
N VAL A 141 -1.82 2.40 -0.91
CA VAL A 141 -0.74 3.37 -0.71
C VAL A 141 -0.21 3.83 -2.07
N THR A 142 -0.12 5.14 -2.30
CA THR A 142 0.30 5.72 -3.59
C THR A 142 1.41 6.74 -3.41
N ALA A 143 2.52 6.63 -4.16
CA ALA A 143 3.56 7.66 -4.18
C ALA A 143 3.02 8.92 -4.89
N ILE A 144 2.87 10.04 -4.18
CA ILE A 144 2.25 11.25 -4.76
C ILE A 144 3.20 12.45 -4.88
N ALA A 145 4.25 12.48 -4.06
CA ALA A 145 5.29 13.50 -4.09
C ALA A 145 6.53 12.98 -3.35
N ALA A 146 7.64 13.73 -3.44
CA ALA A 146 8.83 13.44 -2.64
C ALA A 146 8.48 13.26 -1.15
N ALA A 147 8.96 12.17 -0.54
CA ALA A 147 8.71 11.82 0.86
C ALA A 147 7.24 11.63 1.25
N LYS A 148 6.31 11.46 0.28
CA LYS A 148 4.86 11.42 0.56
C LYS A 148 4.16 10.25 -0.13
N TYR A 149 3.76 9.30 0.70
CA TYR A 149 2.83 8.23 0.37
C TYR A 149 1.41 8.58 0.79
N ALA A 150 0.51 8.75 -0.18
CA ALA A 150 -0.92 8.90 0.09
C ALA A 150 -1.53 7.57 0.52
N VAL A 151 -2.28 7.58 1.62
CA VAL A 151 -2.94 6.38 2.20
C VAL A 151 -4.45 6.56 2.21
N GLU A 152 -5.15 5.53 1.74
CA GLU A 152 -6.61 5.39 1.82
C GLU A 152 -7.02 3.93 2.06
N GLY A 153 -8.15 3.69 2.72
CA GLY A 153 -8.63 2.33 2.96
C GLY A 153 -9.62 2.17 4.11
N ILE A 154 -10.10 0.94 4.25
CA ILE A 154 -10.97 0.48 5.34
C ILE A 154 -10.30 -0.72 5.98
N ILE A 155 -9.97 -0.61 7.27
CA ILE A 155 -9.42 -1.70 8.06
C ILE A 155 -10.43 -2.13 9.12
N LEU A 156 -10.46 -3.42 9.43
CA LEU A 156 -11.49 -4.05 10.25
C LEU A 156 -10.91 -4.43 11.61
N GLY A 157 -11.55 -3.98 12.70
CA GLY A 157 -11.15 -4.29 14.07
C GLY A 157 -12.28 -4.91 14.87
N SER A 158 -11.98 -5.36 16.09
CA SER A 158 -12.95 -6.01 17.00
C SER A 158 -12.95 -5.41 18.42
N GLY A 159 -11.91 -4.67 18.81
CA GLY A 159 -11.74 -4.15 20.17
C GLY A 159 -12.02 -2.66 20.31
N THR A 160 -11.43 -2.05 21.35
CA THR A 160 -11.40 -0.59 21.46
C THR A 160 -10.40 -0.03 20.45
N ILE A 161 -10.92 0.64 19.43
CA ILE A 161 -10.12 1.07 18.29
C ILE A 161 -9.19 2.25 18.64
N ALA A 162 -7.92 2.09 18.26
CA ALA A 162 -6.80 3.01 18.38
C ALA A 162 -6.14 3.25 17.00
N THR A 163 -5.27 4.26 16.92
CA THR A 163 -4.60 4.61 15.66
C THR A 163 -3.68 3.47 15.19
N PRO A 164 -3.74 3.08 13.90
CA PRO A 164 -2.75 2.18 13.31
C PRO A 164 -1.45 2.89 12.93
N PHE A 165 -1.47 4.21 12.77
CA PHE A 165 -0.28 4.98 12.39
C PHE A 165 0.72 5.09 13.55
N ALA A 166 1.98 4.85 13.24
CA ALA A 166 3.11 4.88 14.17
C ALA A 166 4.37 5.42 13.47
N ASP A 167 5.42 5.62 14.28
CA ASP A 167 6.79 5.91 13.83
C ASP A 167 7.67 4.68 14.13
N ALA A 168 8.58 4.33 13.22
CA ALA A 168 9.56 3.24 13.38
C ALA A 168 10.72 3.60 14.32
#